data_AF-A0A1W9TIW5-F1
#
_entry.id   AF-A0A1W9TIW5-F1
#
_cell.length_a   1.000
_cell.length_b   1.000
_cell.length_c   1.000
_cell.angle_alpha   90.00
_cell.angle_beta   90.00
_cell.angle_gamma   90.00
#
_symmetry.space_group_name_H-M   'P 1'
#
loop_
_entity.id
_entity.type
_entity.pdbx_description
1 polymer ?
#
loop_
_entity_poly.entity_id
_entity_poly.type
_entity_poly.pdbx_seq_one_letter_code
_entity_poly.pdbx_strand_id
1 'polypeptide(L)'
;RVKRILSHILLDINIKITEEVKRDIAPYIRLLGVNKKGMRYLKKIKKDEEVEFLTNLKGVHKKLTKKELEMLKFEEKAFNIYKIKGKNKDRKIPIIKKENKI
;
A
#
# COMPACT_ATOMS: atom_id res chain seq x y z
N ARG A 1 3.18 16.93 -16.50
CA ARG A 1 2.78 17.77 -15.33
C ARG A 1 1.25 17.87 -15.19
N VAL A 2 0.51 18.25 -16.25
CA VAL A 2 -0.97 18.37 -16.23
C VAL A 2 -1.70 17.14 -15.67
N LYS A 3 -1.39 15.92 -16.15
CA LYS A 3 -2.02 14.68 -15.65
C LYS A 3 -1.93 14.53 -14.13
N ARG A 4 -0.78 14.89 -13.55
CA ARG A 4 -0.54 14.82 -12.11
C ARG A 4 -1.38 15.86 -11.35
N ILE A 5 -1.49 17.07 -11.89
CA ILE A 5 -2.34 18.13 -11.32
C ILE A 5 -3.79 17.67 -11.27
N LEU A 6 -4.30 17.09 -12.37
CA LEU A 6 -5.65 16.52 -12.41
C LEU A 6 -5.83 15.39 -11.39
N SER A 7 -4.84 14.52 -11.20
CA SER A 7 -4.88 13.50 -10.14
C SER A 7 -4.91 14.10 -8.73
N HIS A 8 -4.13 15.16 -8.47
CA HIS A 8 -4.17 15.86 -7.18
C HIS A 8 -5.54 16.50 -6.92
N ILE A 9 -6.14 17.12 -7.94
CA ILE A 9 -7.50 17.68 -7.84
C ILE A 9 -8.53 16.56 -7.60
N LEU A 10 -8.47 15.48 -8.38
CA LEU A 10 -9.40 14.35 -8.28
C LEU A 10 -9.34 13.66 -6.90
N LEU A 11 -8.14 13.55 -6.32
CA LEU A 11 -7.91 12.89 -5.04
C LEU A 11 -7.99 13.84 -3.85
N ASP A 12 -8.14 15.15 -4.09
CA ASP A 12 -8.10 16.22 -3.08
C ASP A 12 -6.77 16.25 -2.29
N ILE A 13 -5.65 16.10 -3.01
CA ILE A 13 -4.31 16.21 -2.44
C ILE A 13 -3.92 17.67 -2.40
N ASN A 14 -3.84 18.24 -1.20
CA ASN A 14 -3.36 19.60 -0.99
C ASN A 14 -1.89 19.67 -0.53
N ILE A 15 -1.35 20.88 -0.49
CA ILE A 15 0.07 21.12 -0.17
C ILE A 15 0.43 20.67 1.25
N LYS A 16 -0.50 20.83 2.21
CA LYS A 16 -0.28 20.43 3.61
C LYS A 16 -0.07 18.92 3.73
N ILE A 17 -0.94 18.14 3.10
CA ILE A 17 -0.83 16.66 3.05
C ILE A 17 0.50 16.25 2.42
N THR A 18 0.89 16.92 1.33
CA THR A 18 2.11 16.58 0.60
C THR A 18 3.37 16.88 1.41
N GLU A 19 3.40 18.00 2.13
CA GLU A 19 4.52 18.36 3.00
C GLU A 19 4.59 17.51 4.27
N GLU A 20 3.44 17.09 4.81
CA GLU A 20 3.39 16.15 5.93
C GLU A 20 3.99 14.79 5.55
N VAL A 21 3.52 14.19 4.45
CA VAL A 21 3.99 12.88 3.99
C VAL A 21 5.48 12.87 3.64
N LYS A 22 6.05 13.98 3.16
CA LYS A 22 7.49 14.08 2.85
C LYS A 22 8.38 14.05 4.09
N ARG A 23 7.87 14.48 5.24
CA ARG A 23 8.65 14.61 6.48
C ARG A 23 8.65 13.32 7.29
N ASP A 24 7.64 12.47 7.09
CA ASP A 24 7.51 11.21 7.83
C ASP A 24 8.25 10.06 7.16
N ILE A 25 8.77 9.15 7.99
CA ILE A 25 9.24 7.83 7.54
C ILE A 25 8.02 7.03 7.06
N ALA A 26 8.24 6.11 6.11
CA ALA A 26 7.18 5.32 5.51
C ALA A 26 6.28 4.66 6.58
N PRO A 27 4.96 4.92 6.57
CA PRO A 27 4.03 4.58 7.65
C PRO A 27 3.84 3.06 7.86
N TYR A 28 3.97 2.28 6.80
CA TYR A 28 3.85 0.83 6.79
C TYR A 28 4.37 0.28 5.46
N ILE A 29 4.59 -1.04 5.39
CA ILE A 29 4.94 -1.74 4.15
C ILE A 29 3.75 -2.57 3.66
N ARG A 30 3.10 -2.14 2.58
CA ARG A 30 2.00 -2.88 1.95
C ARG A 30 2.53 -3.91 0.94
N LEU A 31 2.37 -5.19 1.25
CA LEU A 31 2.85 -6.26 0.37
C LEU A 31 1.83 -6.56 -0.74
N LEU A 32 2.13 -6.15 -1.97
CA LEU A 32 1.27 -6.38 -3.13
C LEU A 32 1.55 -7.71 -3.86
N GLY A 33 2.78 -8.18 -3.81
CA GLY A 33 3.18 -9.45 -4.43
C GLY A 33 4.60 -9.83 -4.11
N VAL A 34 4.89 -11.13 -4.11
CA VAL A 34 6.20 -11.69 -3.75
C VAL A 34 6.40 -13.07 -4.39
N ASN A 35 7.63 -13.45 -4.68
CA ASN A 35 7.99 -14.81 -5.07
C ASN A 35 8.38 -15.66 -3.84
N LYS A 36 8.66 -16.96 -4.04
CA LYS A 36 9.03 -17.85 -2.92
C LYS A 36 10.31 -17.40 -2.20
N LYS A 37 11.34 -16.98 -2.95
CA LYS A 37 12.59 -16.47 -2.38
C LYS A 37 12.35 -15.20 -1.53
N GLY A 38 11.60 -14.24 -2.06
CA GLY A 38 11.25 -13.00 -1.39
C GLY A 38 10.38 -13.21 -0.15
N MET A 39 9.47 -14.20 -0.18
CA MET A 39 8.67 -14.55 1.00
C MET A 39 9.57 -15.09 2.13
N ARG A 40 10.58 -15.90 1.81
CA ARG A 40 11.57 -16.36 2.80
C ARG A 40 12.41 -15.20 3.35
N TYR A 41 12.77 -14.25 2.50
CA TYR A 41 13.51 -13.06 2.89
C TYR A 41 12.70 -12.14 3.82
N LEU A 42 11.45 -11.85 3.46
CA LEU A 42 10.52 -11.05 4.28
C LEU A 42 10.29 -11.67 5.66
N LYS A 43 10.22 -13.00 5.77
CA LYS A 43 10.10 -13.67 7.07
C LYS A 43 11.30 -13.45 7.99
N LYS A 44 12.50 -13.22 7.44
CA LYS A 44 13.70 -12.90 8.23
C LYS A 44 13.63 -11.46 8.72
N ILE A 45 13.40 -10.51 7.80
CA ILE A 45 13.35 -9.08 8.09
C ILE A 45 12.22 -8.71 9.04
N LYS A 46 11.05 -9.37 8.93
CA LYS A 46 9.89 -9.09 9.78
C LYS A 46 10.15 -9.15 11.29
N LYS A 47 11.22 -9.82 11.72
CA LYS A 47 11.57 -9.94 13.14
C LYS A 47 12.34 -8.72 13.67
N ASP A 48 12.99 -7.98 12.77
CA ASP A 48 14.03 -7.00 13.12
C ASP A 48 13.62 -5.57 12.73
N GLU A 49 12.43 -5.37 12.15
CA GLU A 49 11.93 -4.07 11.69
C GLU A 49 10.85 -3.50 12.61
N GLU A 50 10.93 -2.19 12.85
CA GLU A 50 9.91 -1.43 13.59
C GLU A 50 8.68 -1.10 12.71
N VAL A 51 8.79 -1.26 11.38
CA VAL A 51 7.72 -0.92 10.43
C VAL A 51 6.78 -2.11 10.20
N GLU A 52 5.47 -1.89 10.35
CA GLU A 52 4.47 -2.94 10.19
C GLU A 52 4.29 -3.34 8.71
N PHE A 53 4.32 -4.65 8.45
CA PHE A 53 4.10 -5.21 7.11
C PHE A 53 2.68 -5.74 6.95
N LEU A 54 1.91 -5.07 6.10
CA LEU A 54 0.53 -5.40 5.75
C LEU A 54 0.51 -6.44 4.62
N THR A 55 0.30 -7.70 4.97
CA THR A 55 0.10 -8.80 4.02
C THR A 55 -1.37 -9.10 3.75
N ASN A 56 -2.26 -8.64 4.61
CA ASN A 56 -3.70 -8.63 4.38
C ASN A 56 -4.28 -7.41 5.08
N LEU A 57 -5.47 -7.00 4.65
CA LEU A 57 -6.16 -5.86 5.25
C LEU A 57 -7.06 -6.26 6.44
N LYS A 58 -7.03 -7.52 6.88
CA LYS A 58 -7.85 -7.97 8.01
C LYS A 58 -7.20 -7.50 9.31
N GLY A 59 -7.96 -6.80 10.15
CA GLY A 59 -7.49 -6.38 11.47
C GLY A 59 -6.44 -5.26 11.46
N VAL A 60 -6.28 -4.54 10.35
CA VAL A 60 -5.28 -3.44 10.23
C VAL A 60 -5.48 -2.32 11.24
N HIS A 61 -6.70 -2.12 11.73
CA HIS A 61 -7.02 -1.14 12.77
C HIS A 61 -6.33 -1.43 14.12
N LYS A 62 -5.87 -2.67 14.37
CA LYS A 62 -5.11 -3.03 15.57
C LYS A 62 -3.60 -2.86 15.41
N LYS A 63 -3.15 -2.68 14.17
CA LYS A 63 -1.74 -2.71 13.79
C LYS A 63 -1.21 -1.35 13.38
N LEU A 64 -2.11 -0.45 12.98
CA LEU A 64 -1.78 0.86 12.46
C LEU A 64 -2.23 1.95 13.42
N THR A 65 -1.46 3.03 13.49
CA THR A 65 -1.87 4.27 14.13
C THR A 65 -3.02 4.92 13.37
N LYS A 66 -3.69 5.91 13.98
CA LYS A 66 -4.79 6.64 13.34
C LYS A 66 -4.36 7.29 12.02
N LYS A 67 -3.15 7.86 11.98
CA LYS A 67 -2.58 8.52 10.80
C LYS A 67 -2.31 7.52 9.67
N GLU A 68 -1.69 6.39 9.98
CA GLU A 68 -1.42 5.31 9.03
C GLU A 68 -2.72 4.72 8.46
N LEU A 69 -3.76 4.60 9.29
CA LEU A 69 -5.07 4.14 8.86
C LEU A 69 -5.74 5.12 7.88
N GLU A 70 -5.64 6.43 8.11
CA GLU A 70 -6.13 7.44 7.15
C GLU A 70 -5.37 7.37 5.82
N MET A 71 -4.05 7.16 5.86
CA MET A 71 -3.27 6.94 4.64
C MET A 71 -3.71 5.67 3.89
N LEU A 72 -3.98 4.57 4.61
CA LEU A 72 -4.50 3.35 3.99
C LEU A 72 -5.88 3.56 3.36
N LYS A 73 -6.79 4.29 4.03
CA LYS A 73 -8.09 4.66 3.46
C LYS A 73 -7.94 5.52 2.21
N PHE A 74 -6.98 6.43 2.19
CA PHE A 74 -6.66 7.23 1.01
C PHE A 74 -6.23 6.34 -0.16
N GLU A 75 -5.35 5.34 0.07
CA GLU A 75 -4.99 4.36 -0.96
C GLU A 75 -6.21 3.58 -1.47
N GLU A 76 -7.10 3.15 -0.58
CA GLU A 76 -8.33 2.45 -0.95
C GLU A 76 -9.26 3.34 -1.79
N LYS A 77 -9.41 4.62 -1.45
CA LYS A 77 -10.18 5.60 -2.24
C LYS A 77 -9.60 5.72 -3.65
N ALA A 78 -8.28 5.87 -3.77
CA ALA A 78 -7.61 5.96 -5.07
C ALA A 78 -7.79 4.68 -5.90
N PHE A 79 -7.68 3.51 -5.28
CA PHE A 79 -7.91 2.21 -5.93
C PHE A 79 -9.37 2.06 -6.39
N ASN A 80 -10.34 2.50 -5.59
CA ASN A 80 -11.76 2.46 -5.96
C ASN A 80 -12.07 3.36 -7.16
N ILE A 81 -11.48 4.56 -7.22
CA ILE A 81 -11.57 5.43 -8.41
C ILE A 81 -10.95 4.72 -9.62
N TYR A 82 -9.79 4.09 -9.46
CA TYR A 82 -9.15 3.35 -10.55
C TYR A 82 -10.01 2.19 -11.09
N LYS A 83 -10.77 1.49 -10.22
CA LYS A 83 -11.69 0.42 -10.63
C LYS A 83 -12.81 0.90 -11.55
N ILE A 84 -13.22 2.17 -11.50
CA ILE A 84 -14.28 2.70 -12.37
C ILE A 84 -13.94 2.46 -13.85
N LYS A 85 -12.65 2.46 -14.21
CA LYS A 85 -12.19 2.27 -15.59
C LYS A 85 -12.36 0.84 -16.14
N GLY A 86 -12.59 -0.18 -15.31
CA GLY A 86 -12.77 -1.55 -15.82
C GLY A 86 -12.75 -2.67 -14.78
N LYS A 87 -12.83 -3.92 -15.24
CA LYS A 87 -12.97 -5.14 -14.42
C LYS A 87 -11.66 -5.56 -13.70
N ASN A 88 -11.02 -4.62 -12.99
CA ASN A 88 -9.86 -4.93 -12.16
C ASN A 88 -10.30 -5.81 -10.99
N LYS A 89 -9.73 -7.01 -10.88
CA LYS A 89 -10.02 -7.91 -9.76
C LYS A 89 -9.47 -7.30 -8.47
N ASP A 90 -10.35 -7.12 -7.49
CA ASP A 90 -9.94 -6.71 -6.16
C ASP A 90 -9.16 -7.85 -5.49
N ARG A 91 -7.88 -7.62 -5.19
CA ARG A 91 -7.01 -8.60 -4.54
C ARG A 91 -6.66 -8.09 -3.15
N LYS A 92 -7.28 -8.72 -2.15
CA LYS A 92 -7.03 -8.44 -0.72
C LYS A 92 -5.80 -9.16 -0.15
N ILE A 93 -5.11 -9.94 -0.98
CA ILE A 93 -3.97 -10.80 -0.61
C ILE A 93 -2.86 -10.62 -1.66
N PRO A 94 -1.58 -10.59 -1.26
CA PRO A 94 -0.45 -10.47 -2.17
C PRO A 94 -0.41 -11.58 -3.21
N ILE A 95 0.04 -11.23 -4.40
CA ILE A 95 0.24 -12.18 -5.50
C ILE A 95 1.50 -13.01 -5.22
N ILE A 96 1.32 -14.32 -5.04
CA ILE A 96 2.44 -15.25 -4.89
C ILE A 96 2.84 -15.78 -6.26
N LYS A 97 3.96 -15.29 -6.81
CA LYS A 97 4.50 -15.81 -8.08
C LYS A 97 5.20 -17.14 -7.82
N LYS A 98 4.70 -18.22 -8.43
CA LYS A 98 5.41 -19.50 -8.47
C LYS A 98 6.64 -19.34 -9.38
N GLU A 99 7.79 -19.77 -8.91
CA GLU A 99 8.98 -19.92 -9.77
C GLU A 99 8.69 -21.05 -10.77
N ASN A 100 8.80 -20.75 -12.07
CA ASN A 100 8.80 -21.81 -13.08
C ASN A 100 10.10 -22.59 -12.89
N LYS A 101 9.98 -23.90 -12.62
CA LYS A 101 11.13 -24.80 -12.79
C LYS A 101 11.41 -24.86 -14.29
N ILE A 102 12.61 -24.44 -14.67
CA ILE A 102 13.22 -24.83 -15.95
C ILE A 102 13.67 -26.28 -15.78
#